data_AF-A0A923TRP1-F1
#
_entry.id   AF-A0A923TRP1-F1
#
_cell.length_a   1.000
_cell.length_b   1.000
_cell.length_c   1.000
_cell.angle_alpha   90.00
_cell.angle_beta   90.00
_cell.angle_gamma   90.00
#
_symmetry.space_group_name_H-M   'P 1'
#
loop_
_entity.id
_entity.type
_entity.pdbx_description
1 polymer ?
#
loop_
_entity_poly.entity_id
_entity_poly.type
_entity_poly.pdbx_seq_one_letter_code
_entity_poly.pdbx_strand_id
1 'polypeptide(L)'
;MKKLLSVTLVLFFLLQLAAPAKAQTPNPNPKNIEIAHRFTYILDNGFEKIDLMKVPDIDKSFFNIGNAQLIICEKNDTRKKNLLNSFTLIVEPSDPNEQSKVFSNPSPTFTSVCKQFVTGLKPKSKITFSEVKLNTSIPVTNSQAPGSKYGLPMGMLPVAFFLYIK
;
A
#
# COMPACT_ATOMS: atom_id res chain seq x y z
N MET A 1 -13.68 13.04 -69.44
CA MET A 1 -12.37 13.63 -69.09
C MET A 1 -12.52 14.47 -67.82
N LYS A 2 -11.92 14.02 -66.71
CA LYS A 2 -11.25 14.81 -65.64
C LYS A 2 -11.05 13.89 -64.44
N LYS A 3 -9.78 13.52 -64.21
CA LYS A 3 -9.29 12.90 -62.97
C LYS A 3 -9.24 13.98 -61.89
N LEU A 4 -9.60 13.66 -60.66
CA LEU A 4 -8.92 14.23 -59.50
C LEU A 4 -8.88 13.22 -58.36
N LEU A 5 -7.65 12.88 -58.00
CA LEU A 5 -7.22 12.12 -56.83
C LEU A 5 -7.60 12.89 -55.54
N SER A 6 -8.15 12.21 -54.55
CA SER A 6 -7.83 12.50 -53.14
C SER A 6 -8.11 11.26 -52.29
N VAL A 7 -7.03 10.56 -52.00
CA VAL A 7 -6.93 9.56 -50.95
C VAL A 7 -7.08 10.30 -49.63
N THR A 8 -8.16 10.07 -48.88
CA THR A 8 -8.25 10.51 -47.47
C THR A 8 -8.30 9.27 -46.60
N LEU A 9 -7.16 9.01 -45.98
CA LEU A 9 -6.90 7.96 -45.01
C LEU A 9 -7.44 8.40 -43.63
N VAL A 10 -8.31 7.57 -43.06
CA VAL A 10 -8.44 7.20 -41.63
C VAL A 10 -8.24 8.29 -40.57
N LEU A 11 -9.29 8.61 -39.79
CA LEU A 11 -9.31 8.45 -38.32
C LEU A 11 -10.71 8.85 -37.76
N PHE A 12 -11.65 7.91 -37.66
CA PHE A 12 -12.82 8.12 -36.79
C PHE A 12 -12.50 7.57 -35.40
N PHE A 13 -12.18 8.48 -34.49
CA PHE A 13 -12.03 8.21 -33.06
C PHE A 13 -13.39 7.79 -32.48
N LEU A 14 -13.51 6.51 -32.09
CA LEU A 14 -14.57 6.06 -31.20
C LEU A 14 -14.32 6.64 -29.81
N LEU A 15 -15.07 7.69 -29.42
CA LEU A 15 -15.25 8.01 -28.01
C LEU A 15 -16.14 6.93 -27.38
N GLN A 16 -15.51 5.92 -26.76
CA GLN A 16 -16.22 5.11 -25.77
C GLN A 16 -16.19 5.85 -24.43
N LEU A 17 -17.36 6.31 -24.00
CA LEU A 17 -17.63 6.67 -22.60
C LEU A 17 -17.46 5.40 -21.75
N ALA A 18 -16.28 5.22 -21.17
CA ALA A 18 -16.06 4.18 -20.19
C ALA A 18 -16.84 4.55 -18.92
N ALA A 19 -17.91 3.81 -18.63
CA ALA A 19 -18.53 3.83 -17.32
C ALA A 19 -17.47 3.52 -16.24
N PRO A 20 -17.52 4.12 -15.04
CA PRO A 20 -16.59 3.79 -13.98
C PRO A 20 -16.76 2.31 -13.66
N ALA A 21 -15.74 1.51 -13.99
CA ALA A 21 -15.70 0.12 -13.63
C ALA A 21 -15.78 0.04 -12.10
N LYS A 22 -16.88 -0.48 -11.56
CA LYS A 22 -16.95 -0.85 -10.14
C LYS A 22 -15.74 -1.73 -9.86
N ALA A 23 -14.84 -1.27 -9.00
CA ALA A 23 -13.71 -2.06 -8.54
C ALA A 23 -14.29 -3.29 -7.83
N GLN A 24 -14.30 -4.43 -8.52
CA GLN A 24 -14.53 -5.72 -7.90
C GLN A 24 -13.34 -5.97 -6.98
N THR A 25 -13.57 -6.06 -5.68
CA THR A 25 -12.59 -6.60 -4.73
C THR A 25 -12.23 -8.01 -5.18
N PRO A 26 -11.00 -8.26 -5.67
CA PRO A 26 -10.56 -9.60 -6.04
C PRO A 26 -10.57 -10.48 -4.79
N ASN A 27 -11.06 -11.71 -4.93
CA ASN A 27 -11.07 -12.67 -3.83
C ASN A 27 -9.60 -13.00 -3.46
N PRO A 28 -9.16 -12.85 -2.19
CA PRO A 28 -7.76 -13.03 -1.82
C PRO A 28 -7.30 -14.47 -2.10
N ASN A 29 -6.14 -14.64 -2.77
CA ASN A 29 -5.56 -15.96 -2.99
C ASN A 29 -5.23 -16.61 -1.62
N PRO A 30 -5.71 -17.82 -1.31
CA PRO A 30 -5.46 -18.49 -0.03
C PRO A 30 -3.98 -18.61 0.35
N LYS A 31 -3.08 -18.77 -0.62
CA LYS A 31 -1.63 -18.80 -0.39
C LYS A 31 -1.07 -17.45 0.11
N ASN A 32 -1.70 -16.34 -0.27
CA ASN A 32 -1.32 -15.00 0.21
C ASN A 32 -1.66 -14.81 1.68
N ILE A 33 -2.75 -15.44 2.14
CA ILE A 33 -3.20 -15.41 3.53
C ILE A 33 -2.20 -16.19 4.41
N GLU A 34 -1.77 -17.38 3.97
CA GLU A 34 -0.82 -18.22 4.71
C GLU A 34 0.54 -17.52 4.92
N ILE A 35 1.05 -16.85 3.89
CA ILE A 35 2.30 -16.08 3.99
C ILE A 35 2.13 -14.89 4.95
N ALA A 36 0.99 -14.19 4.91
CA ALA A 36 0.71 -13.10 5.85
C ALA A 36 0.70 -13.58 7.32
N HIS A 37 0.24 -14.80 7.57
CA HIS A 37 0.22 -15.38 8.92
C HIS A 37 1.60 -15.84 9.43
N ARG A 38 2.63 -15.94 8.59
CA ARG A 38 4.00 -16.28 9.00
C ARG A 38 4.74 -15.14 9.69
N PHE A 39 4.34 -13.90 9.41
CA PHE A 39 5.02 -12.70 9.91
C PHE A 39 4.26 -12.03 11.05
N THR A 40 5.00 -11.22 11.81
CA THR A 40 4.47 -10.22 12.73
C THR A 40 4.71 -8.85 12.11
N TYR A 41 3.73 -7.96 12.25
CA TYR A 41 3.75 -6.61 11.71
C TYR A 41 3.66 -5.63 12.86
N ILE A 42 4.72 -4.87 13.07
CA ILE A 42 4.86 -4.00 14.24
C ILE A 42 5.10 -2.59 13.75
N LEU A 43 4.35 -1.63 14.27
CA LEU A 43 4.68 -0.23 14.16
C LEU A 43 5.45 0.18 15.41
N ASP A 44 6.66 0.70 15.24
CA ASP A 44 7.57 1.04 16.33
C ASP A 44 8.02 2.49 16.17
N ASN A 45 7.80 3.35 17.16
CA ASN A 45 8.27 4.74 17.14
C ASN A 45 9.51 4.99 18.02
N GLY A 46 10.06 3.94 18.63
CA GLY A 46 11.17 3.98 19.58
C GLY A 46 10.75 4.07 21.05
N PHE A 47 9.47 4.38 21.32
CA PHE A 47 8.90 4.48 22.67
C PHE A 47 7.78 3.45 22.89
N GLU A 48 6.96 3.24 21.87
CA GLU A 48 5.84 2.31 21.84
C GLU A 48 5.94 1.38 20.62
N LYS A 49 5.46 0.15 20.80
CA LYS A 49 5.33 -0.85 19.75
C LYS A 49 3.90 -1.35 19.65
N ILE A 50 3.32 -1.23 18.46
CA ILE A 50 1.94 -1.63 18.16
C ILE A 50 1.95 -2.83 17.22
N ASP A 51 1.31 -3.92 17.62
CA ASP A 51 1.05 -5.06 16.76
C ASP A 51 -0.15 -4.73 15.84
N LEU A 52 0.15 -4.50 14.56
CA LEU A 52 -0.84 -4.05 13.58
C LEU A 52 -1.96 -5.05 13.31
N MET A 53 -1.78 -6.32 13.72
CA MET A 53 -2.82 -7.34 13.58
C MET A 53 -3.81 -7.36 14.75
N LYS A 54 -3.52 -6.63 15.84
CA LYS A 54 -4.33 -6.60 17.06
C LYS A 54 -5.03 -5.28 17.29
N VAL A 55 -4.60 -4.22 16.61
CA VAL A 55 -5.06 -2.86 16.85
C VAL A 55 -5.69 -2.31 15.57
N PRO A 56 -6.99 -1.98 15.58
CA PRO A 56 -7.68 -1.45 14.41
C PRO A 56 -7.44 0.05 14.18
N ASP A 57 -7.15 0.80 15.25
CA ASP A 57 -6.93 2.24 15.19
C ASP A 57 -5.73 2.68 16.02
N ILE A 58 -5.00 3.69 15.52
CA ILE A 58 -3.80 4.24 16.16
C ILE A 58 -4.02 5.71 16.45
N ASP A 59 -3.67 6.14 17.66
CA ASP A 59 -3.67 7.56 18.01
C ASP A 59 -2.63 8.31 17.17
N LYS A 60 -3.02 9.46 16.59
CA LYS A 60 -2.11 10.27 15.78
C LYS A 60 -0.81 10.67 16.49
N SER A 61 -0.83 10.77 17.83
CA SER A 61 0.34 11.09 18.65
C SER A 61 1.46 10.07 18.48
N PHE A 62 1.15 8.83 18.09
CA PHE A 62 2.14 7.80 17.78
C PHE A 62 3.16 8.28 16.74
N PHE A 63 2.72 9.02 15.71
CA PHE A 63 3.56 9.51 14.62
C PHE A 63 4.27 10.84 14.94
N ASN A 64 3.86 11.53 16.01
CA ASN A 64 4.46 12.78 16.46
C ASN A 64 5.76 12.58 17.22
N ILE A 65 5.98 11.38 17.77
CA ILE A 65 7.09 11.09 18.68
C ILE A 65 8.06 10.12 18.00
N GLY A 66 9.36 10.41 18.12
CA GLY A 66 10.41 9.53 17.62
C GLY A 66 10.39 9.32 16.10
N ASN A 67 10.88 8.15 15.68
CA ASN A 67 11.00 7.76 14.28
C ASN A 67 10.19 6.49 14.02
N ALA A 68 8.88 6.67 13.88
CA ALA A 68 7.96 5.61 13.47
C ALA A 68 8.54 4.81 12.28
N GLN A 69 8.56 3.50 12.43
CA GLN A 69 8.98 2.55 11.41
C GLN A 69 8.06 1.33 11.39
N LEU A 70 7.88 0.77 10.21
CA LEU A 70 7.24 -0.52 10.04
C LEU A 70 8.31 -1.62 10.17
N ILE A 71 8.05 -2.56 11.08
CA ILE A 71 8.87 -3.74 11.30
C ILE A 71 8.07 -4.96 10.87
N ILE A 72 8.69 -5.77 10.00
CA ILE A 72 8.14 -7.06 9.59
C ILE A 72 9.17 -8.12 9.94
N CYS A 73 8.83 -9.03 10.82
CA CYS A 73 9.72 -10.11 11.24
C CYS A 73 8.95 -11.44 11.29
N GLU A 74 9.64 -12.57 11.21
CA GLU A 74 9.00 -13.87 11.39
C GLU A 74 8.47 -14.01 12.83
N LYS A 75 7.31 -14.65 13.01
CA LYS A 75 6.69 -14.82 14.33
C LYS A 75 7.63 -15.49 15.35
N ASN A 76 8.38 -16.48 14.89
CA ASN A 76 9.26 -17.31 15.72
C ASN A 76 10.71 -16.81 15.78
N ASP A 77 11.06 -15.70 15.10
CA ASP A 77 12.41 -15.13 15.20
C ASP A 77 12.57 -14.38 16.52
N THR A 78 13.45 -14.91 17.39
CA THR A 78 13.77 -14.32 18.70
C THR A 78 14.58 -13.03 18.57
N ARG A 79 15.29 -12.85 17.45
CA ARG A 79 16.07 -11.63 17.19
C ARG A 79 15.20 -10.49 16.67
N LYS A 80 13.96 -10.79 16.26
CA LYS A 80 13.01 -9.84 15.66
C LYS A 80 13.67 -8.99 14.56
N LYS A 81 14.48 -9.63 13.71
CA LYS A 81 15.19 -8.90 12.65
C LYS A 81 14.16 -8.35 11.67
N ASN A 82 14.19 -7.03 11.44
CA ASN A 82 13.34 -6.43 10.43
C ASN A 82 13.75 -6.95 9.05
N LEU A 83 12.81 -7.59 8.37
CA LEU A 83 12.95 -8.09 7.01
C LEU A 83 12.45 -7.07 5.98
N LEU A 84 11.78 -6.00 6.41
CA LEU A 84 11.27 -4.96 5.53
C LEU A 84 12.41 -4.13 4.93
N ASN A 85 12.41 -4.01 3.60
CA ASN A 85 13.32 -3.14 2.88
C ASN A 85 12.62 -1.85 2.42
N SER A 86 11.40 -1.97 1.90
CA SER A 86 10.58 -0.82 1.49
C SER A 86 9.12 -1.22 1.45
N PHE A 87 8.24 -0.23 1.47
CA PHE A 87 6.81 -0.41 1.22
C PHE A 87 6.31 0.68 0.27
N THR A 88 5.00 0.82 0.08
CA THR A 88 4.29 1.97 -0.47
C THR A 88 3.26 2.42 0.58
N LEU A 89 3.17 3.72 0.84
CA LEU A 89 2.24 4.28 1.83
C LEU A 89 1.13 5.03 1.11
N ILE A 90 -0.11 4.64 1.34
CA ILE A 90 -1.29 5.35 0.87
C ILE A 90 -1.99 5.94 2.09
N VAL A 91 -2.17 7.26 2.09
CA VAL A 91 -2.84 7.97 3.17
C VAL A 91 -4.11 8.59 2.62
N GLU A 92 -5.25 8.12 3.11
CA GLU A 92 -6.59 8.48 2.67
C GLU A 92 -7.27 9.32 3.77
N PRO A 93 -7.58 10.60 3.51
CA PRO A 93 -8.25 11.45 4.49
C PRO A 93 -9.71 10.99 4.67
N SER A 94 -10.27 11.28 5.84
CA SER A 94 -11.70 11.07 6.11
C SER A 94 -12.60 12.11 5.41
N ASP A 95 -12.05 13.27 5.07
CA ASP A 95 -12.77 14.32 4.34
C ASP A 95 -12.72 14.01 2.83
N PRO A 96 -13.87 13.83 2.16
CA PRO A 96 -13.89 13.53 0.72
C PRO A 96 -13.36 14.66 -0.16
N ASN A 97 -13.20 15.88 0.38
CA ASN A 97 -12.64 17.01 -0.36
C ASN A 97 -11.10 17.05 -0.30
N GLU A 98 -10.48 16.27 0.58
CA GLU A 98 -9.02 16.16 0.67
C GLU A 98 -8.52 15.02 -0.23
N GLN A 99 -7.39 15.24 -0.91
CA GLN A 99 -6.83 14.22 -1.80
C GLN A 99 -5.99 13.20 -1.03
N SER A 100 -6.18 11.92 -1.34
CA SER A 100 -5.27 10.86 -0.91
C SER A 100 -3.84 11.13 -1.40
N LYS A 101 -2.85 10.79 -0.57
CA LYS A 101 -1.44 10.87 -0.94
C LYS A 101 -0.83 9.49 -1.00
N VAL A 102 -0.05 9.26 -2.05
CA VAL A 102 0.71 8.04 -2.25
C VAL A 102 2.19 8.37 -2.16
N PHE A 103 2.89 7.71 -1.25
CA PHE A 103 4.34 7.76 -1.13
C PHE A 103 4.87 6.44 -1.69
N SER A 104 5.50 6.51 -2.86
CA SER A 104 6.11 5.36 -3.52
C SER A 104 7.53 5.13 -3.03
N ASN A 105 7.91 3.85 -2.87
CA ASN A 105 9.19 3.43 -2.28
C ASN A 105 9.55 4.01 -0.89
N PRO A 106 8.64 4.21 0.08
CA PRO A 106 9.03 4.53 1.42
C PRO A 106 10.01 3.50 1.99
N SER A 107 11.10 4.04 2.53
CA SER A 107 11.94 3.40 3.53
C SER A 107 11.06 2.81 4.65
N PRO A 108 11.48 1.75 5.37
CA PRO A 108 10.78 1.27 6.56
C PRO A 108 10.50 2.37 7.59
N THR A 109 11.27 3.47 7.56
CA THR A 109 11.10 4.66 8.39
C THR A 109 10.16 5.69 7.78
N PHE A 110 9.27 6.25 8.58
CA PHE A 110 8.43 7.38 8.19
C PHE A 110 9.28 8.65 8.04
N THR A 111 9.22 9.26 6.84
CA THR A 111 9.89 10.54 6.56
C THR A 111 9.17 11.71 7.24
N SER A 112 9.84 12.86 7.34
CA SER A 112 9.22 14.09 7.87
C SER A 112 7.93 14.46 7.13
N VAL A 113 7.91 14.30 5.81
CA VAL A 113 6.73 14.60 4.97
C VAL A 113 5.60 13.61 5.28
N CYS A 114 5.88 12.31 5.37
CA CYS A 114 4.86 11.32 5.74
C CYS A 114 4.28 11.62 7.12
N LYS A 115 5.14 11.93 8.11
CA LYS A 115 4.71 12.28 9.46
C LYS A 115 3.82 13.51 9.45
N GLN A 116 4.27 14.62 8.87
CA GLN A 116 3.50 15.86 8.80
C GLN A 116 2.13 15.63 8.18
N PHE A 117 2.06 14.89 7.06
CA PHE A 117 0.80 14.59 6.41
C PHE A 117 -0.13 13.78 7.32
N VAL A 118 0.36 12.67 7.90
CA VAL A 118 -0.43 11.82 8.81
C VAL A 118 -0.95 12.61 10.02
N THR A 119 -0.13 13.49 10.58
CA THR A 119 -0.48 14.24 11.80
C THR A 119 -1.49 15.36 11.56
N GLY A 120 -1.60 15.83 10.31
CA GLY A 120 -2.60 16.80 9.87
C GLY A 120 -3.96 16.19 9.52
N LEU A 121 -4.06 14.86 9.45
CA LEU A 121 -5.31 14.19 9.11
C LEU A 121 -6.37 14.34 10.20
N LYS A 122 -7.62 14.35 9.76
CA LYS A 122 -8.78 14.28 10.64
C LYS A 122 -8.94 12.86 11.22
N PRO A 123 -9.58 12.71 12.40
CA PRO A 123 -9.92 11.40 12.95
C PRO A 123 -10.70 10.54 11.94
N LYS A 124 -10.52 9.23 12.01
CA LYS A 124 -11.02 8.20 11.07
C LYS A 124 -10.39 8.23 9.68
N SER A 125 -9.36 9.05 9.45
CA SER A 125 -8.56 8.94 8.22
C SER A 125 -7.85 7.60 8.20
N LYS A 126 -7.65 7.04 7.01
CA LYS A 126 -7.15 5.69 6.80
C LYS A 126 -5.73 5.71 6.25
N ILE A 127 -4.85 4.93 6.88
CA ILE A 127 -3.52 4.64 6.39
C ILE A 127 -3.49 3.22 5.87
N THR A 128 -3.06 3.07 4.62
CA THR A 128 -2.84 1.79 3.98
C THR A 128 -1.36 1.62 3.66
N PHE A 129 -0.77 0.52 4.12
CA PHE A 129 0.56 0.08 3.70
C PHE A 129 0.38 -0.92 2.57
N SER A 130 0.97 -0.68 1.41
CA SER A 130 0.91 -1.56 0.22
C SER A 130 2.31 -1.90 -0.29
N GLU A 131 2.43 -2.87 -1.21
CA GLU A 131 3.68 -3.20 -1.92
C GLU A 131 4.90 -3.39 -1.00
N VAL A 132 4.81 -4.37 -0.11
CA VAL A 132 5.82 -4.64 0.90
C VAL A 132 6.98 -5.45 0.30
N LYS A 133 8.17 -4.87 0.16
CA LYS A 133 9.37 -5.56 -0.31
C LYS A 133 10.21 -6.05 0.87
N LEU A 134 10.45 -7.36 0.91
CA LEU A 134 11.30 -7.94 1.94
C LEU A 134 12.73 -8.19 1.44
N ASN A 135 13.71 -8.01 2.33
CA ASN A 135 15.10 -8.39 2.11
C ASN A 135 15.33 -9.84 2.56
N THR A 136 14.69 -10.78 1.88
CA THR A 136 14.78 -12.21 2.19
C THR A 136 14.62 -13.05 0.93
N SER A 137 15.20 -14.25 0.94
CA SER A 137 15.08 -15.25 -0.13
C SER A 137 13.78 -16.06 -0.05
N ILE A 138 12.85 -15.70 0.85
CA ILE A 138 11.55 -16.35 0.92
C ILE A 138 10.90 -16.21 -0.46
N PRO A 139 10.63 -17.32 -1.17
CA PRO A 139 10.04 -17.27 -2.49
C PRO A 139 8.60 -16.78 -2.34
N VAL A 140 8.40 -15.47 -2.47
CA VAL A 140 7.07 -14.92 -2.70
C VAL A 140 6.85 -15.03 -4.20
N THR A 141 6.08 -16.04 -4.62
CA THR A 141 5.68 -16.22 -6.01
C THR A 141 5.01 -14.95 -6.52
N ASN A 142 5.14 -14.63 -7.81
CA ASN A 142 4.42 -13.51 -8.42
C ASN A 142 2.93 -13.61 -8.03
N SER A 143 2.46 -12.66 -7.22
CA SER A 143 1.14 -12.73 -6.60
C SER A 143 0.50 -11.37 -6.68
N GLN A 144 -0.78 -11.33 -7.01
CA GLN A 144 -1.54 -10.09 -7.07
C GLN A 144 -1.84 -9.62 -5.63
N ALA A 145 -1.53 -8.35 -5.31
CA ALA A 145 -1.91 -7.78 -4.02
C ALA A 145 -3.46 -7.76 -3.90
N PRO A 146 -4.04 -7.97 -2.71
CA PRO A 146 -5.48 -7.87 -2.53
C PRO A 146 -6.01 -6.51 -3.05
N GLY A 147 -6.90 -6.52 -4.04
CA GLY A 147 -7.43 -5.28 -4.63
C GLY A 147 -6.65 -4.71 -5.83
N SER A 148 -5.44 -5.17 -6.12
CA SER A 148 -4.64 -4.66 -7.24
C SER A 148 -5.00 -5.34 -8.56
N LYS A 149 -4.91 -4.64 -9.71
CA LYS A 149 -4.98 -5.25 -11.07
C LYS A 149 -3.60 -5.72 -11.57
N TYR A 150 -2.54 -5.47 -10.80
CA TYR A 150 -1.16 -5.75 -11.16
C TYR A 150 -0.58 -6.86 -10.29
N GLY A 151 0.18 -7.76 -10.90
CA GLY A 151 0.96 -8.77 -10.19
C GLY A 151 2.13 -8.12 -9.46
N LEU A 152 2.43 -8.58 -8.24
CA LEU A 152 3.63 -8.16 -7.54
C LEU A 152 4.87 -8.90 -8.10
N PRO A 153 5.99 -8.18 -8.27
CA PRO A 153 7.30 -8.79 -8.53
C PRO A 153 7.69 -9.84 -7.47
N MET A 154 8.53 -10.80 -7.84
CA MET A 154 9.12 -11.75 -6.89
C MET A 154 9.80 -11.05 -5.71
N GLY A 155 9.59 -11.58 -4.51
CA GLY A 155 10.14 -11.03 -3.27
C GLY A 155 9.31 -9.90 -2.64
N MET A 156 8.14 -9.58 -3.20
CA MET A 156 7.17 -8.66 -2.60
C MET A 156 6.00 -9.41 -1.96
N LEU A 157 5.69 -9.06 -0.73
CA LEU A 157 4.55 -9.62 0.02
C LEU A 157 3.23 -8.97 -0.41
N PRO A 158 2.21 -9.77 -0.77
CA PRO A 158 0.85 -9.31 -1.07
C PRO A 158 0.07 -9.04 0.22
N VAL A 159 0.54 -8.09 1.04
CA VAL A 159 -0.15 -7.72 2.28
C VAL A 159 -0.43 -6.24 2.29
N ALA A 160 -1.70 -5.92 2.55
CA ALA A 160 -2.15 -4.57 2.83
C ALA A 160 -2.58 -4.50 4.30
N PHE A 161 -2.02 -3.54 5.04
CA PHE A 161 -2.49 -3.21 6.39
C PHE A 161 -3.35 -1.97 6.30
N PHE A 162 -4.47 -1.97 7.02
CA PHE A 162 -5.35 -0.82 7.13
C PHE A 162 -5.39 -0.37 8.57
N LEU A 163 -5.16 0.92 8.80
CA LEU A 163 -5.21 1.51 10.12
C LEU A 163 -6.00 2.79 10.04
N TYR A 164 -6.86 3.02 11.01
CA TYR A 164 -7.56 4.28 11.13
C TYR A 164 -6.88 5.16 12.18
N ILE A 165 -6.73 6.44 11.88
CA ILE A 165 -6.17 7.41 12.82
C ILE A 165 -7.28 7.86 13.77
N LYS A 166 -7.03 7.77 15.08
CA LYS A 166 -7.88 8.35 16.12
C LYS A 166 -7.55 9.82 16.36
#